data_AF-A0A8J7LHJ2-F1
#
_entry.id   AF-A0A8J7LHJ2-F1
#
_cell.length_a   1.000
_cell.length_b   1.000
_cell.length_c   1.000
_cell.angle_alpha   90.00
_cell.angle_beta   90.00
_cell.angle_gamma   90.00
#
_symmetry.space_group_name_H-M   'P 1'
#
loop_
_entity.id
_entity.type
_entity.pdbx_description
1 polymer ?
#
loop_
_entity_poly.entity_id
_entity_poly.type
_entity_poly.pdbx_seq_one_letter_code
_entity_poly.pdbx_strand_id
1 'polypeptide(L)'
;MILLEQSRKIATTFVLILVLMISTACGSNTLTQADRTTAPPAIGRDVTYSQLERGNTPSGQSFGTWVVQTSQGLVKDAYVRDNNKLGIVISPQVRPNEVKPLAKSLAQGFRKNFPNQDLTVLVYGPDKKLILTAKYDVQTNQVQYT
;
A
#
# COMPACT_ATOMS: atom_id res chain seq x y z
N MET A 1 25.71 33.61 -45.93
CA MET A 1 24.78 32.46 -45.83
C MET A 1 25.04 31.71 -44.52
N ILE A 2 24.61 32.21 -43.34
CA ILE A 2 24.75 31.47 -42.05
C ILE A 2 23.66 31.90 -41.03
N LEU A 3 22.40 32.09 -41.45
CA LEU A 3 21.31 32.53 -40.55
C LEU A 3 20.01 31.75 -40.75
N LEU A 4 20.08 30.47 -41.15
CA LEU A 4 18.89 29.65 -41.45
C LEU A 4 18.87 28.27 -40.77
N GLU A 5 19.86 27.90 -39.96
CA GLU A 5 19.91 26.57 -39.32
C GLU A 5 19.53 26.55 -37.84
N GLN A 6 19.30 27.70 -37.21
CA GLN A 6 18.97 27.78 -35.78
C GLN A 6 17.47 27.78 -35.45
N SER A 7 16.60 27.63 -36.44
CA SER A 7 15.13 27.62 -36.26
C SER A 7 14.55 26.25 -35.91
N ARG A 8 15.32 25.16 -36.04
CA ARG A 8 14.80 23.78 -35.88
C ARG A 8 14.77 23.24 -34.44
N LYS A 9 15.41 23.91 -33.47
CA LYS A 9 15.47 23.40 -32.07
C LYS A 9 14.46 24.02 -31.10
N ILE A 10 13.75 25.07 -31.49
CA ILE A 10 12.77 25.74 -30.61
C ILE A 10 11.34 25.18 -30.81
N ALA A 11 11.07 24.53 -31.95
CA ALA A 11 9.74 24.03 -32.29
C ALA A 11 9.29 22.79 -31.49
N THR A 12 10.19 22.06 -30.83
CA THR A 12 9.88 20.76 -30.21
C THR A 12 9.26 20.88 -28.81
N THR A 13 9.40 22.01 -28.12
CA THR A 13 8.89 22.18 -26.75
C THR A 13 7.42 22.63 -26.70
N PHE A 14 6.92 23.28 -27.76
CA PHE A 14 5.55 23.84 -27.75
C PHE A 14 4.44 22.81 -28.08
N VAL A 15 4.78 21.65 -28.65
CA VAL A 15 3.78 20.63 -29.02
C VAL A 15 3.29 19.82 -27.82
N LEU A 16 4.12 19.62 -26.79
CA LEU A 16 3.77 18.79 -25.63
C LEU A 16 2.78 19.45 -24.66
N ILE A 17 2.67 20.78 -24.65
CA ILE A 17 1.74 21.51 -23.77
C ILE A 17 0.33 21.57 -24.40
N LEU A 18 0.20 21.49 -25.72
CA LEU A 18 -1.08 21.63 -26.42
C LEU A 18 -1.96 20.37 -26.39
N VAL A 19 -1.39 19.20 -26.06
CA VAL A 19 -2.13 17.92 -26.06
C VAL A 19 -2.97 17.71 -24.79
N LEU A 20 -2.79 18.52 -23.73
CA LEU A 20 -3.53 18.34 -22.48
C LEU A 20 -4.93 18.97 -22.44
N MET A 21 -5.36 19.69 -23.49
CA MET A 21 -6.53 20.57 -23.42
C MET A 21 -7.67 20.21 -24.38
N ILE A 22 -7.77 18.96 -24.87
CA ILE A 22 -8.91 18.55 -25.69
C ILE A 22 -9.26 17.09 -25.45
N SER A 23 -10.56 16.83 -25.26
CA SER A 23 -11.30 15.55 -25.16
C SER A 23 -11.52 15.03 -23.72
N THR A 24 -12.73 15.01 -23.15
CA THR A 24 -14.08 14.87 -23.73
C THR A 24 -15.15 15.53 -22.85
N ALA A 25 -15.99 16.34 -23.49
CA ALA A 25 -17.35 16.59 -23.06
C ALA A 25 -18.22 15.45 -23.63
N CYS A 26 -19.00 14.79 -22.78
CA CYS A 26 -20.25 14.14 -23.21
C CYS A 26 -21.40 15.03 -22.74
N GLY A 27 -22.08 15.57 -23.75
CA GLY A 27 -23.15 16.55 -23.62
C GLY A 27 -24.45 15.98 -23.05
N SER A 28 -25.22 16.91 -22.53
CA SER A 28 -26.63 16.82 -22.17
C SER A 28 -27.52 16.47 -23.37
N ASN A 29 -28.76 16.04 -23.07
CA ASN A 29 -30.06 16.21 -23.79
C ASN A 29 -30.85 14.87 -23.73
N THR A 30 -32.13 14.71 -23.38
CA THR A 30 -33.25 15.56 -22.93
C THR A 30 -34.43 14.62 -22.56
N LEU A 31 -35.20 14.99 -21.52
CA LEU A 31 -36.66 14.80 -21.35
C LEU A 31 -37.27 13.44 -20.89
N THR A 32 -38.00 13.57 -19.77
CA THR A 32 -39.24 12.87 -19.31
C THR A 32 -39.19 11.37 -19.00
N GLN A 33 -39.39 11.02 -17.73
CA GLN A 33 -40.58 10.24 -17.31
C GLN A 33 -40.72 10.31 -15.78
N ALA A 34 -41.84 10.86 -15.31
CA ALA A 34 -42.32 10.65 -13.97
C ALA A 34 -42.77 9.19 -13.83
N ASP A 35 -42.33 8.48 -12.79
CA ASP A 35 -43.25 7.68 -11.97
C ASP A 35 -42.58 7.29 -10.65
N ARG A 36 -43.39 7.25 -9.59
CA ARG A 36 -43.05 6.67 -8.29
C ARG A 36 -42.59 5.23 -8.50
N THR A 37 -41.64 4.75 -7.70
CA THR A 37 -41.78 3.54 -6.87
C THR A 37 -40.53 3.38 -6.01
N THR A 38 -40.76 3.12 -4.72
CA THR A 38 -39.82 2.83 -3.64
C THR A 38 -38.87 1.67 -4.00
N ALA A 39 -37.56 1.93 -4.09
CA ALA A 39 -36.54 0.88 -4.06
C ALA A 39 -35.27 1.38 -3.33
N PRO A 40 -34.67 0.60 -2.41
CA PRO A 40 -33.49 1.04 -1.67
C PRO A 40 -32.25 1.15 -2.58
N PRO A 41 -31.28 2.00 -2.23
CA PRO A 41 -30.12 2.23 -3.08
C PRO A 41 -29.30 0.95 -3.22
N ALA A 42 -29.21 0.45 -4.45
CA ALA A 42 -28.28 -0.60 -4.83
C ALA A 42 -26.85 -0.08 -4.61
N ILE A 43 -26.16 -0.64 -3.61
CA ILE A 43 -24.72 -0.47 -3.43
C ILE A 43 -24.03 -1.20 -4.59
N GLY A 44 -23.82 -0.47 -5.68
CA GLY A 44 -22.88 -0.83 -6.73
C GLY A 44 -21.46 -0.59 -6.25
N ARG A 45 -20.94 -1.50 -5.42
CA ARG A 45 -19.50 -1.75 -5.36
C ARG A 45 -19.33 -3.21 -5.69
N ASP A 46 -18.78 -3.43 -6.87
CA ASP A 46 -18.16 -4.70 -7.25
C ASP A 46 -17.05 -4.95 -6.22
N VAL A 47 -17.38 -5.64 -5.13
CA VAL A 47 -16.40 -6.06 -4.13
C VAL A 47 -15.75 -7.29 -4.72
N THR A 48 -14.75 -7.06 -5.56
CA THR A 48 -13.86 -8.08 -6.07
C THR A 48 -13.20 -8.77 -4.87
N TYR A 49 -13.82 -9.87 -4.42
CA TYR A 49 -13.42 -10.66 -3.25
C TYR A 49 -12.14 -11.49 -3.48
N SER A 50 -11.22 -11.03 -4.35
CA SER A 50 -10.12 -11.86 -4.87
C SER A 50 -8.73 -11.57 -4.30
N GLN A 51 -8.60 -10.69 -3.31
CA GLN A 51 -7.35 -10.53 -2.56
C GLN A 51 -7.68 -10.24 -1.10
N LEU A 52 -7.32 -11.17 -0.20
CA LEU A 52 -7.29 -10.90 1.24
C LEU A 52 -6.52 -9.59 1.45
N GLU A 53 -7.20 -8.56 1.95
CA GLU A 53 -6.58 -7.26 2.15
C GLU A 53 -5.42 -7.39 3.15
N ARG A 54 -4.23 -7.00 2.67
CA ARG A 54 -3.02 -6.88 3.47
C ARG A 54 -3.12 -5.74 4.48
N GLY A 55 -4.11 -4.85 4.39
CA GLY A 55 -4.39 -3.88 5.43
C GLY A 55 -5.83 -3.39 5.43
N ASN A 56 -6.37 -3.07 6.61
CA ASN A 56 -7.71 -2.48 6.76
C ASN A 56 -7.74 -0.95 6.55
N THR A 57 -6.61 -0.36 6.14
CA THR A 57 -6.45 1.05 5.78
C THR A 57 -5.57 1.16 4.52
N PRO A 58 -5.63 2.28 3.77
CA PRO A 58 -4.75 2.46 2.61
C PRO A 58 -3.25 2.40 2.95
N SER A 59 -2.84 2.99 4.08
CA SER A 59 -1.46 2.95 4.56
C SER A 59 -1.05 1.55 5.01
N GLY A 60 -1.93 0.83 5.70
CA GLY A 60 -1.72 -0.56 6.09
C GLY A 60 -1.57 -1.49 4.89
N GLN A 61 -2.43 -1.33 3.87
CA GLN A 61 -2.38 -2.11 2.64
C GLN A 61 -1.06 -1.88 1.88
N SER A 62 -0.65 -0.62 1.78
CA SER A 62 0.60 -0.21 1.12
C SER A 62 1.82 -0.76 1.87
N PHE A 63 1.83 -0.64 3.20
CA PHE A 63 2.93 -1.14 4.02
C PHE A 63 3.02 -2.67 4.00
N GLY A 64 1.90 -3.39 4.13
CA GLY A 64 1.87 -4.85 4.01
C GLY A 64 2.39 -5.33 2.66
N THR A 65 2.00 -4.66 1.57
CA THR A 65 2.52 -4.95 0.22
C THR A 65 4.03 -4.68 0.13
N TRP A 66 4.49 -3.54 0.66
CA TRP A 66 5.90 -3.17 0.69
C TRP A 66 6.76 -4.16 1.46
N VAL A 67 6.29 -4.66 2.61
CA VAL A 67 7.00 -5.66 3.43
C VAL A 67 7.23 -6.94 2.62
N VAL A 68 6.20 -7.49 1.98
CA VAL A 68 6.34 -8.71 1.17
C VAL A 68 7.33 -8.49 0.03
N GLN A 69 7.19 -7.40 -0.71
CA GLN A 69 8.06 -7.08 -1.85
C GLN A 69 9.52 -6.86 -1.45
N THR A 70 9.75 -6.10 -0.38
CA THR A 70 11.10 -5.70 0.06
C THR A 70 11.83 -6.80 0.82
N SER A 71 11.10 -7.75 1.41
CA SER A 71 11.70 -8.88 2.13
C SER A 71 12.44 -9.89 1.24
N GLN A 72 12.39 -9.73 -0.09
CA GLN A 72 13.06 -10.61 -1.06
C GLN A 72 12.73 -12.10 -0.85
N GLY A 73 11.51 -12.41 -0.42
CA GLY A 73 11.05 -13.79 -0.21
C GLY A 73 11.27 -14.35 1.20
N LEU A 74 11.88 -13.58 2.12
CA LEU A 74 11.97 -13.93 3.54
C LEU A 74 10.61 -13.83 4.25
N VAL A 75 9.75 -12.90 3.81
CA VAL A 75 8.36 -12.80 4.26
C VAL A 75 7.45 -13.24 3.13
N LYS A 76 6.69 -14.32 3.36
CA LYS A 76 5.72 -14.87 2.41
C LYS A 76 4.41 -14.12 2.40
N ASP A 77 4.02 -13.60 3.54
CA ASP A 77 2.79 -12.85 3.68
C ASP A 77 2.88 -11.80 4.77
N ALA A 78 2.13 -10.72 4.62
CA ALA A 78 2.10 -9.63 5.59
C ALA A 78 0.72 -8.96 5.64
N TYR A 79 0.26 -8.71 6.86
CA TYR A 79 -1.03 -8.11 7.16
C TYR A 79 -0.87 -7.02 8.20
N VAL A 80 -1.38 -5.83 7.92
CA VAL A 80 -1.44 -4.71 8.85
C VAL A 80 -2.87 -4.56 9.35
N ARG A 81 -3.05 -4.38 10.65
CA ARG A 81 -4.34 -4.06 11.26
C ARG A 81 -4.19 -2.83 12.12
N ASP A 82 -5.18 -1.94 11.99
CA ASP A 82 -5.38 -0.75 12.83
C ASP A 82 -4.18 0.20 12.85
N ASN A 83 -3.32 0.12 11.82
CA ASN A 83 -2.09 0.90 11.71
C ASN A 83 -1.09 0.72 12.86
N ASN A 84 -1.24 -0.32 13.69
CA ASN A 84 -0.35 -0.59 14.83
C ASN A 84 0.04 -2.06 15.01
N LYS A 85 -0.58 -2.98 14.27
CA LYS A 85 -0.27 -4.41 14.30
C LYS A 85 0.17 -4.88 12.92
N LEU A 86 1.36 -5.45 12.82
CA LEU A 86 1.88 -6.11 11.63
C LEU A 86 1.98 -7.61 11.91
N GLY A 87 1.19 -8.44 11.24
CA GLY A 87 1.39 -9.87 11.16
C GLY A 87 2.24 -10.24 9.95
N ILE A 88 3.26 -11.08 10.11
CA ILE A 88 4.06 -11.60 9.00
C ILE A 88 4.14 -13.13 9.06
N VAL A 89 4.16 -13.77 7.90
CA VAL A 89 4.48 -15.20 7.77
C VAL A 89 5.87 -15.31 7.15
N ILE A 90 6.83 -15.88 7.86
CA ILE A 90 8.20 -16.03 7.35
C ILE A 90 8.32 -17.27 6.45
N SER A 91 9.28 -17.22 5.53
CA SER A 91 9.62 -18.37 4.71
C SER A 91 10.45 -19.40 5.49
N PRO A 92 10.49 -20.66 5.05
CA PRO A 92 11.39 -21.68 5.62
C PRO A 92 12.88 -21.35 5.51
N GLN A 93 13.26 -20.32 4.75
CA GLN A 93 14.65 -19.90 4.57
C GLN A 93 15.16 -19.07 5.75
N VAL A 94 14.25 -18.47 6.54
CA VAL A 94 14.62 -17.68 7.72
C VAL A 94 15.02 -18.63 8.84
N ARG A 95 16.28 -18.56 9.27
CA ARG A 95 16.80 -19.40 10.35
C ARG A 95 16.28 -18.92 11.71
N PRO A 96 16.13 -19.80 12.73
CA PRO A 96 15.63 -19.40 14.04
C PRO A 96 16.37 -18.23 14.70
N ASN A 97 17.69 -18.12 14.51
CA ASN A 97 18.52 -17.03 15.01
C ASN A 97 18.34 -15.71 14.25
N GLU A 98 17.76 -15.72 13.06
CA GLU A 98 17.50 -14.55 12.21
C GLU A 98 16.12 -13.93 12.46
N VAL A 99 15.20 -14.68 13.09
CA VAL A 99 13.83 -14.23 13.37
C VAL A 99 13.82 -12.93 14.20
N LYS A 100 14.63 -12.87 15.27
CA LYS A 100 14.70 -11.67 16.14
C LYS A 100 15.27 -10.44 15.40
N PRO A 101 16.43 -10.53 14.71
CA PRO A 101 16.91 -9.45 13.85
C PRO A 101 15.91 -8.99 12.79
N LEU A 102 15.25 -9.92 12.10
CA LEU A 102 14.23 -9.61 11.11
C LEU A 102 13.06 -8.84 11.72
N ALA A 103 12.51 -9.33 12.84
CA ALA A 103 11.43 -8.68 13.55
C ALA A 103 11.80 -7.27 14.04
N LYS A 104 13.05 -7.08 14.49
CA LYS A 104 13.57 -5.75 14.88
C LYS A 104 13.56 -4.78 13.71
N SER A 105 14.12 -5.19 12.56
CA SER A 105 14.16 -4.37 11.35
C SER A 105 12.77 -4.01 10.86
N LEU A 106 11.83 -4.97 10.91
CA LEU A 106 10.44 -4.74 10.55
C LEU A 106 9.75 -3.77 11.53
N ALA A 107 9.94 -3.92 12.83
CA ALA A 107 9.39 -2.99 13.82
C ALA A 107 9.93 -1.55 13.60
N GLN A 108 11.22 -1.41 13.28
CA GLN A 108 11.82 -0.12 12.96
C GLN A 108 11.26 0.49 11.66
N GLY A 109 11.05 -0.32 10.62
CA GLY A 109 10.41 0.11 9.37
C GLY A 109 8.93 0.47 9.57
N PHE A 110 8.23 -0.29 10.42
CA PHE A 110 6.84 -0.06 10.76
C PHE A 110 6.67 1.28 11.49
N ARG A 111 7.56 1.60 12.43
CA ARG A 111 7.61 2.91 13.10
C ARG A 111 7.75 4.09 12.14
N LYS A 112 8.55 3.94 11.07
CA LYS A 112 8.71 5.03 10.09
C LYS A 112 7.40 5.36 9.37
N ASN A 113 6.55 4.36 9.14
CA ASN A 113 5.27 4.52 8.45
C ASN A 113 4.14 4.91 9.42
N PHE A 114 4.24 4.50 10.68
CA PHE A 114 3.22 4.68 11.70
C PHE A 114 3.85 5.25 12.99
N PRO A 115 4.24 6.53 13.00
CA PRO A 115 4.95 7.14 14.12
C PRO A 115 4.04 7.43 15.32
N ASN A 116 4.65 7.77 16.46
CA ASN A 116 3.97 8.31 17.66
C ASN A 116 2.98 7.36 18.36
N GLN A 117 3.19 6.05 18.22
CA GLN A 117 2.37 5.04 18.90
C GLN A 117 3.18 3.77 19.13
N ASP A 118 2.67 2.93 20.03
CA ASP A 118 3.19 1.59 20.23
C ASP A 118 2.82 0.68 19.05
N LEU A 119 3.76 -0.17 18.67
CA LEU A 119 3.59 -1.05 17.51
C LEU A 119 3.85 -2.50 17.90
N THR A 120 3.10 -3.41 17.30
CA THR A 120 3.27 -4.85 17.50
C THR A 120 3.58 -5.52 16.17
N VAL A 121 4.63 -6.32 16.14
CA VAL A 121 4.97 -7.24 15.04
C VAL A 121 4.76 -8.66 15.53
N LEU A 122 3.84 -9.38 14.89
CA LEU A 122 3.53 -10.79 15.14
C LEU A 122 4.21 -11.62 14.05
N VAL A 123 5.15 -12.47 14.44
CA VAL A 123 5.90 -13.31 13.50
C VAL A 123 5.38 -14.73 13.57
N TYR A 124 4.85 -15.19 12.44
CA TYR A 124 4.36 -16.54 12.27
C TYR A 124 5.37 -17.37 11.47
N GLY A 125 5.59 -18.62 11.88
CA GLY A 125 6.39 -19.58 11.15
C GLY A 125 5.74 -20.00 9.82
N PRO A 126 6.43 -20.80 8.99
CA PRO A 126 5.86 -21.34 7.76
C PRO A 126 4.59 -22.19 7.98
N ASP A 127 4.45 -22.77 9.16
CA ASP A 127 3.28 -23.52 9.64
C ASP A 127 2.16 -22.63 10.18
N LYS A 128 2.30 -21.29 10.06
CA LYS A 128 1.38 -20.26 10.55
C LYS A 128 1.21 -20.23 12.08
N LYS A 129 2.12 -20.83 12.84
CA LYS A 129 2.14 -20.68 14.31
C LYS A 129 2.89 -19.41 14.69
N LEU A 130 2.39 -18.69 15.69
CA LEU A 130 3.09 -17.54 16.25
C LEU A 130 4.37 -18.01 16.94
N ILE A 131 5.52 -17.50 16.52
CA ILE A 131 6.84 -17.89 17.04
C ILE A 131 7.58 -16.76 17.76
N LEU A 132 7.19 -15.51 17.50
CA LEU A 132 7.77 -14.34 18.14
C LEU A 132 6.77 -13.17 18.08
N THR A 133 6.63 -12.46 19.19
CA THR A 133 6.01 -11.13 19.22
C THR A 133 7.10 -10.10 19.51
N ALA A 134 7.20 -9.08 18.67
CA ALA A 134 8.06 -7.92 18.90
C ALA A 134 7.19 -6.69 19.13
N LYS A 135 7.31 -6.06 20.30
CA LYS A 135 6.59 -4.84 20.66
C LYS A 135 7.55 -3.67 20.66
N TYR A 136 7.30 -2.68 19.81
CA TYR A 136 8.00 -1.41 19.85
C TYR A 136 7.26 -0.47 20.81
N ASP A 137 8.00 0.01 21.81
CA ASP A 137 7.53 0.96 22.81
C ASP A 137 7.99 2.37 22.41
N VAL A 138 7.03 3.27 22.23
CA VAL A 138 7.31 4.63 21.73
C VAL A 138 8.01 5.50 22.77
N GLN A 139 7.81 5.24 24.06
CA GLN A 139 8.36 6.05 25.14
C GLN A 139 9.85 5.75 25.33
N THR A 140 10.21 4.48 25.29
CA THR A 140 11.58 3.99 25.52
C THR A 140 12.38 3.83 24.24
N ASN A 141 11.72 3.86 23.07
CA ASN A 141 12.32 3.55 21.76
C ASN A 141 12.95 2.15 21.67
N GLN A 142 12.46 1.21 22.48
CA GLN A 142 12.98 -0.15 22.54
C GLN A 142 12.01 -1.16 21.91
N VAL A 143 12.57 -2.28 21.44
CA VAL A 143 11.80 -3.44 20.99
C VAL A 143 11.89 -4.52 22.06
N GLN A 144 10.74 -4.89 22.61
CA GLN A 144 10.58 -5.97 23.57
C GLN A 144 10.11 -7.24 22.84
N TYR A 145 10.54 -8.40 23.32
CA TYR A 145 10.24 -9.68 22.69
C TYR A 145 9.47 -10.59 23.64
N THR A 146 8.49 -11.31 23.12
CA THR A 146 7.73 -12.35 23.84
C THR A 146 7.54 -13.55 22.95
#